data_AF-A0A4Q1CHQ8-F1
#
_entry.id   AF-A0A4Q1CHQ8-F1
#
_cell.length_a   1.000
_cell.length_b   1.000
_cell.length_c   1.000
_cell.angle_alpha   90.00
_cell.angle_beta   90.00
_cell.angle_gamma   90.00
#
_symmetry.space_group_name_H-M   'P 1'
#
loop_
_entity.id
_entity.type
_entity.pdbx_description
1 polymer ?
#
loop_
_entity_poly.entity_id
_entity_poly.type
_entity_poly.pdbx_seq_one_letter_code
_entity_poly.pdbx_strand_id
1 'polypeptide(L)'
;MNPTLRNHVGYNEAVLDDDASFEEFHRWADILADRLKISFTKKLDDFEALYWDFLYKGTALTLSFNIFNGVSVFPSLEEKSDHFENAAIAELVDALKDASPEE
;
A
#
# COMPACT_ATOMS: atom_id res chain seq x y z
N MET A 1 3.79 -5.09 -12.97
CA MET A 1 3.54 -4.90 -11.53
C MET A 1 4.47 -5.78 -10.70
N ASN A 2 5.54 -5.23 -10.09
CA ASN A 2 6.50 -5.97 -9.27
C ASN A 2 6.63 -5.31 -7.89
N PRO A 3 5.76 -5.66 -6.92
CA PRO A 3 5.79 -5.01 -5.62
C PRO A 3 7.11 -5.32 -4.88
N THR A 4 7.78 -4.26 -4.44
CA THR A 4 9.13 -4.31 -3.87
C THR A 4 9.15 -3.65 -2.50
N LEU A 5 9.86 -4.26 -1.54
CA LEU A 5 10.06 -3.69 -0.21
C LEU A 5 11.24 -2.72 -0.23
N ARG A 6 10.98 -1.48 0.16
CA ARG A 6 11.96 -0.43 0.39
C ARG A 6 12.07 -0.16 1.88
N ASN A 7 13.25 -0.36 2.46
CA ASN A 7 13.50 0.00 3.85
C ASN A 7 13.76 1.50 3.95
N HIS A 8 12.93 2.22 4.69
CA HIS A 8 13.19 3.59 5.11
C HIS A 8 13.74 3.59 6.54
N VAL A 9 14.48 4.64 6.93
CA VAL A 9 14.98 4.75 8.30
C VAL A 9 13.77 4.90 9.24
N GLY A 10 13.44 3.83 9.97
CA GLY A 10 12.33 3.78 10.93
C GLY A 10 11.06 3.06 10.45
N TYR A 11 10.94 2.68 9.16
CA TYR A 11 9.81 1.88 8.67
C TYR A 11 10.06 1.23 7.30
N ASN A 12 9.35 0.14 7.01
CA ASN A 12 9.29 -0.43 5.67
C ASN A 12 8.20 0.23 4.83
N GLU A 13 8.51 0.54 3.58
CA GLU A 13 7.57 0.94 2.53
C GLU A 13 7.50 -0.18 1.50
N ALA A 14 6.31 -0.51 1.05
CA ALA A 14 6.10 -1.39 -0.09
C ALA A 14 5.80 -0.54 -1.33
N VAL A 15 6.73 -0.45 -2.26
CA VAL A 15 6.50 0.20 -3.56
C VAL A 15 5.81 -0.81 -4.45
N LEU A 16 4.56 -0.56 -4.84
CA LEU A 16 3.78 -1.48 -5.68
C LEU A 16 4.14 -1.30 -7.15
N ASP A 17 4.22 -0.04 -7.58
CA ASP A 17 4.56 0.34 -8.94
C ASP A 17 5.03 1.81 -8.97
N ASP A 18 6.24 2.08 -9.45
CA ASP A 18 6.84 3.42 -9.42
C ASP A 18 6.40 4.34 -10.57
N ASP A 19 5.77 3.79 -11.62
CA ASP A 19 5.25 4.55 -12.78
C ASP A 19 3.73 4.39 -12.94
N ALA A 20 3.05 3.89 -11.91
CA ALA A 20 1.61 3.67 -11.97
C ALA A 20 0.83 4.97 -12.24
N SER A 21 -0.22 4.82 -13.03
CA SER A 21 -1.25 5.82 -13.29
C SER A 21 -2.37 5.79 -12.24
N PHE A 22 -3.22 6.82 -12.26
CA PHE A 22 -4.41 6.89 -11.40
C PHE A 22 -5.33 5.67 -11.57
N GLU A 23 -5.47 5.17 -12.80
CA GLU A 23 -6.26 3.96 -13.08
C GLU A 23 -5.63 2.72 -12.45
N GLU A 24 -4.30 2.61 -12.47
CA GLU A 24 -3.58 1.51 -11.84
C GLU A 24 -3.66 1.56 -10.31
N PHE A 25 -3.66 2.74 -9.70
CA PHE A 25 -3.95 2.88 -8.27
C PHE A 25 -5.32 2.29 -7.92
N HIS A 26 -6.36 2.64 -8.69
CA HIS A 26 -7.69 2.09 -8.45
C HIS A 26 -7.72 0.58 -8.63
N ARG A 27 -6.97 0.05 -9.61
CA ARG A 27 -6.82 -1.40 -9.79
C ARG A 27 -6.14 -2.07 -8.59
N TRP A 28 -5.10 -1.46 -8.03
CA TRP A 28 -4.48 -1.95 -6.79
C TRP A 28 -5.45 -1.91 -5.61
N ALA A 29 -6.22 -0.83 -5.49
CA ALA A 29 -7.23 -0.71 -4.46
C ALA A 29 -8.34 -1.79 -4.60
N ASP A 30 -8.76 -2.10 -5.82
CA ASP A 30 -9.68 -3.20 -6.11
C ASP A 30 -9.08 -4.57 -5.77
N ILE A 31 -7.80 -4.81 -6.08
CA ILE A 31 -7.12 -6.06 -5.69
C ILE A 31 -7.07 -6.19 -4.16
N LEU A 32 -6.71 -5.13 -3.45
CA LEU A 32 -6.70 -5.10 -1.98
C LEU A 32 -8.10 -5.37 -1.42
N ALA A 33 -9.14 -4.74 -1.98
CA ALA A 33 -10.51 -4.90 -1.52
C ALA A 33 -11.10 -6.28 -1.84
N ASP A 34 -10.90 -6.79 -3.06
CA ASP A 34 -11.53 -8.03 -3.51
C ASP A 34 -10.72 -9.27 -3.16
N ARG A 35 -9.40 -9.26 -3.37
CA ARG A 35 -8.54 -10.43 -3.11
C ARG A 35 -8.19 -10.54 -1.63
N LEU A 36 -7.77 -9.44 -1.03
CA LEU A 36 -7.30 -9.41 0.36
C LEU A 36 -8.42 -9.07 1.36
N LYS A 37 -9.65 -8.81 0.87
CA LYS A 37 -10.82 -8.45 1.67
C LYS A 37 -10.57 -7.25 2.59
N ILE A 38 -9.72 -6.34 2.14
CA ILE A 38 -9.35 -5.13 2.87
C ILE A 38 -10.48 -4.11 2.76
N SER A 39 -10.78 -3.45 3.88
CA SER A 39 -11.71 -2.32 3.92
C SER A 39 -10.93 -1.04 4.21
N PHE A 40 -11.05 -0.07 3.31
CA PHE A 40 -10.47 1.27 3.50
C PHE A 40 -11.27 2.03 4.55
N THR A 41 -10.59 2.43 5.63
CA THR A 41 -11.17 3.17 6.76
C THR A 41 -11.21 4.67 6.49
N LYS A 42 -10.28 5.18 5.68
CA LYS A 42 -10.20 6.59 5.30
C LYS A 42 -9.72 6.72 3.87
N LYS A 43 -10.26 7.70 3.15
CA LYS A 43 -9.85 8.03 1.79
C LYS A 43 -9.63 9.53 1.72
N LEU A 44 -8.42 9.94 1.36
CA LEU A 44 -8.05 11.31 1.11
C LEU A 44 -7.64 11.40 -0.35
N ASP A 45 -8.51 12.01 -1.14
CA ASP A 45 -8.30 12.21 -2.56
C ASP A 45 -7.87 13.66 -2.79
N ASP A 46 -6.61 13.88 -3.14
CA ASP A 46 -6.07 15.19 -3.54
C ASP A 46 -5.84 15.22 -5.07
N PHE A 47 -5.52 16.39 -5.62
CA PHE A 47 -5.38 16.57 -7.08
C PHE A 47 -4.17 15.81 -7.65
N GLU A 48 -3.08 15.72 -6.87
CA GLU A 48 -1.81 15.15 -7.32
C GLU A 48 -1.43 13.87 -6.56
N ALA A 49 -2.13 13.58 -5.45
CA ALA A 49 -1.84 12.46 -4.59
C ALA A 49 -3.11 11.89 -3.93
N LEU A 50 -3.12 10.58 -3.66
CA LEU A 50 -4.19 9.91 -2.95
C LEU A 50 -3.61 9.19 -1.74
N TYR A 51 -4.33 9.21 -0.62
CA TYR A 51 -3.95 8.51 0.60
C TYR A 51 -5.16 7.79 1.16
N TRP A 52 -5.18 6.47 1.02
CA TRP A 52 -6.26 5.62 1.47
C TRP A 52 -5.78 4.74 2.62
N ASP A 53 -6.29 5.01 3.82
CA ASP A 53 -5.95 4.23 5.01
C ASP A 53 -6.82 2.98 5.09
N PHE A 54 -6.23 1.89 5.57
CA PHE A 54 -6.88 0.61 5.78
C PHE A 54 -6.25 -0.16 6.92
N LEU A 55 -6.99 -1.11 7.47
CA LEU A 55 -6.46 -2.04 8.47
C LEU A 55 -6.15 -3.38 7.82
N TYR A 56 -4.93 -3.86 7.98
CA TYR A 56 -4.48 -5.18 7.55
C TYR A 56 -4.00 -5.95 8.77
N LYS A 57 -4.73 -7.02 9.13
CA LYS A 57 -4.43 -7.88 10.30
C LYS A 57 -4.24 -7.15 11.64
N GLY A 58 -4.87 -5.98 11.80
CA GLY A 58 -4.75 -5.16 13.01
C GLY A 58 -3.72 -4.04 12.90
N THR A 59 -2.98 -3.96 11.81
CA THR A 59 -2.02 -2.89 11.50
C THR A 59 -2.63 -1.88 10.53
N ALA A 60 -2.58 -0.61 10.87
CA ALA A 60 -3.04 0.50 10.04
C ALA A 60 -1.99 0.88 9.01
N LEU A 61 -2.36 0.72 7.74
CA LEU A 61 -1.54 0.99 6.57
C LEU A 61 -2.21 2.06 5.72
N THR A 62 -1.40 2.78 4.95
CA THR A 62 -1.84 3.79 4.00
C THR A 62 -1.40 3.37 2.61
N LEU A 63 -2.36 3.19 1.70
CA LEU A 63 -2.11 3.10 0.27
C LEU A 63 -1.99 4.52 -0.29
N SER A 64 -0.80 4.86 -0.77
CA SER A 64 -0.46 6.15 -1.30
C SER A 64 -0.30 6.07 -2.81
N PHE A 65 -0.82 7.06 -3.51
CA PHE A 65 -0.52 7.32 -4.91
C PHE A 65 0.01 8.73 -5.06
N ASN A 66 0.98 8.91 -5.94
CA ASN A 66 1.46 10.20 -6.36
C ASN A 66 1.90 10.13 -7.82
N ILE A 67 1.53 11.14 -8.62
CA ILE A 67 1.86 11.21 -10.05
C ILE A 67 3.38 11.19 -10.35
N PHE A 68 4.23 11.44 -9.36
CA PHE A 68 5.69 11.42 -9.47
C PHE A 68 6.35 10.14 -8.94
N ASN A 69 5.69 9.41 -8.03
CA ASN A 69 6.27 8.26 -7.34
C ASN A 69 5.47 6.96 -7.54
N GLY A 70 4.37 7.00 -8.29
CA GLY A 70 3.46 5.89 -8.51
C GLY A 70 2.68 5.51 -7.24
N VAL A 71 2.55 4.22 -7.00
CA VAL A 71 1.76 3.63 -5.89
C VAL A 71 2.70 2.98 -4.88
N SER A 72 2.54 3.35 -3.60
CA SER A 72 3.22 2.72 -2.48
C SER A 72 2.30 2.47 -1.29
N VAL A 73 2.70 1.57 -0.40
CA VAL A 73 2.02 1.30 0.87
C VAL A 73 3.01 1.50 2.00
N PHE A 74 2.61 2.23 3.01
CA PHE A 74 3.45 2.50 4.18
C PHE A 74 2.61 2.54 5.47
N PRO A 75 3.24 2.50 6.66
CA PRO A 75 2.54 2.60 7.94
C PRO A 75 1.72 3.87 8.04
N SER A 76 0.47 3.79 8.50
CA SER A 76 -0.28 5.02 8.74
C SER A 76 0.49 5.93 9.71
N LEU A 77 0.40 7.24 9.49
CA LEU A 77 1.09 8.23 10.33
C LEU A 77 0.68 8.15 11.81
N GLU A 78 -0.50 7.61 12.09
CA GLU A 78 -1.06 7.42 13.44
C GLU A 78 -0.39 6.25 14.19
N GLU A 79 0.19 5.28 13.48
CA GLU A 79 0.87 4.10 14.03
C GLU A 79 2.39 4.12 13.86
N LYS A 80 3.00 5.31 13.71
CA LYS A 80 4.47 5.49 13.75
C LYS A 80 5.06 5.21 15.15
N SER A 81 4.91 3.98 15.60
CA SER A 81 5.56 3.43 16.79
C SER A 81 6.90 2.86 16.36
N ASP A 82 7.95 3.02 17.17
CA ASP A 82 9.31 2.44 16.94
C ASP A 82 9.32 0.92 16.69
N HIS A 83 8.23 0.23 17.02
CA HIS A 83 8.00 -1.20 16.83
C HIS A 83 6.94 -1.50 15.78
N PHE A 84 6.74 -0.62 14.81
CA PHE A 84 5.84 -0.90 13.70
C PHE A 84 6.21 -2.25 13.06
N GLU A 85 5.23 -3.15 12.97
CA GLU A 85 5.43 -4.54 12.56
C GLU A 85 5.77 -4.59 11.07
N ASN A 86 7.06 -4.40 10.77
CA ASN A 86 7.67 -4.59 9.45
C ASN A 86 7.26 -5.93 8.79
N ALA A 87 6.87 -6.91 9.60
CA ALA A 87 6.29 -8.17 9.19
C ALA A 87 4.97 -8.01 8.41
N ALA A 88 4.07 -7.11 8.83
CA ALA A 88 2.77 -6.91 8.19
C ALA A 88 2.92 -6.37 6.76
N ILE A 89 3.84 -5.42 6.54
CA ILE A 89 4.13 -4.88 5.19
C ILE A 89 4.82 -5.92 4.32
N ALA A 90 5.76 -6.69 4.89
CA ALA A 90 6.41 -7.76 4.15
C ALA A 90 5.42 -8.85 3.70
N GLU A 91 4.50 -9.23 4.59
CA GLU A 91 3.44 -10.19 4.29
C GLU A 91 2.44 -9.65 3.27
N LEU A 92 2.06 -8.36 3.36
CA LEU A 92 1.21 -7.72 2.37
C LEU A 92 1.85 -7.77 0.98
N VAL A 93 3.16 -7.50 0.88
CA VAL A 93 3.88 -7.58 -0.41
C VAL A 93 3.85 -8.99 -0.97
N ASP A 94 4.08 -10.00 -0.13
CA ASP A 94 4.01 -11.41 -0.55
C ASP A 94 2.60 -11.78 -1.04
N ALA A 95 1.57 -11.38 -0.29
CA ALA A 95 0.18 -11.62 -0.65
C ALA A 95 -0.24 -10.88 -1.92
N LEU A 96 0.30 -9.68 -2.18
CA LEU A 96 0.08 -8.94 -3.42
C LEU A 96 0.78 -9.57 -4.62
N LYS A 97 1.93 -10.23 -4.42
CA LYS A 97 2.59 -11.01 -5.50
C LYS A 97 1.76 -12.21 -5.89
N ASP A 98 1.18 -12.91 -4.92
CA ASP A 98 0.28 -14.04 -5.17
C ASP A 98 -1.06 -13.59 -5.80
N ALA A 99 -1.58 -12.44 -5.36
CA ALA A 99 -2.85 -11.90 -5.84
C ALA A 99 -2.75 -11.17 -7.19
N SER A 100 -1.57 -10.70 -7.58
CA SER A 100 -1.33 -10.09 -8.88
C SER A 100 -1.24 -11.21 -9.93
N PRO A 101 -2.18 -11.30 -10.88
CA PRO A 101 -2.09 -12.33 -11.91
C PRO A 101 -0.81 -12.11 -12.71
N GLU A 102 0.03 -13.14 -12.81
CA GLU A 102 0.96 -13.28 -13.92
C GLU A 102 0.16 -13.10 -15.21
N GLU A 103 0.64 -12.21 -16.09
CA GLU A 103 0.03 -11.90 -17.40
C GLU A 103 -0.41 -13.15 -18.20
#